data_AF-A0A494YS73-F1
#
_entry.id   AF-A0A494YS73-F1
#
_cell.length_a   1.000
_cell.length_b   1.000
_cell.length_c   1.000
_cell.angle_alpha   90.00
_cell.angle_beta   90.00
_cell.angle_gamma   90.00
#
_symmetry.space_group_name_H-M   'P 1'
#
loop_
_entity.id
_entity.type
_entity.pdbx_description
1 polymer ?
#
loop_
_entity_poly.entity_id
_entity_poly.type
_entity_poly.pdbx_seq_one_letter_code
_entity_poly.pdbx_strand_id
1 'polypeptide(L)' 'MITHCLADVSNLGLLTEMDEAFELSEDTWIELEGELDITTYDGVQIPTIKITKWKTIEEPSEPYVYPVLTLTS' A
#
# COMPACT_ATOMS: atom_id res chain seq x y z
N MET A 1 -5.92 -5.27 -5.78
CA MET A 1 -7.36 -5.45 -6.10
C MET A 1 -7.53 -6.77 -6.81
N ILE A 2 -8.36 -7.66 -6.27
CA ILE A 2 -8.72 -8.94 -6.90
C ILE A 2 -10.09 -8.76 -7.53
N THR A 3 -10.18 -8.91 -8.85
CA THR A 3 -11.45 -8.74 -9.58
C THR A 3 -12.14 -10.06 -9.91
N HIS A 4 -11.40 -11.16 -10.05
CA HIS A 4 -12.00 -12.47 -10.31
C HIS A 4 -11.19 -13.64 -9.73
N CYS A 5 -9.85 -13.61 -9.83
CA CYS A 5 -8.94 -14.64 -9.29
C CYS A 5 -7.64 -14.03 -8.72
N LEU A 6 -6.85 -14.81 -7.96
CA LEU A 6 -5.51 -14.39 -7.46
C LEU A 6 -4.57 -13.97 -8.60
N ALA A 7 -4.80 -14.47 -9.81
CA ALA A 7 -4.08 -14.06 -11.02
C ALA A 7 -4.33 -12.58 -11.43
N ASP A 8 -5.42 -11.97 -10.97
CA ASP A 8 -5.78 -10.58 -11.29
C ASP A 8 -5.32 -9.60 -10.19
N VAL A 9 -4.51 -10.05 -9.23
CA VAL A 9 -4.01 -9.20 -8.15
C VAL A 9 -3.19 -8.07 -8.75
N SER A 10 -3.80 -6.89 -8.76
CA SER A 10 -3.09 -5.63 -9.02
C SER A 10 -2.61 -5.07 -7.69
N ASN A 11 -1.35 -4.63 -7.62
CA ASN A 11 -0.86 -3.88 -6.46
C ASN A 11 -1.67 -2.58 -6.35
N LEU A 12 -2.40 -2.44 -5.25
CA LEU A 12 -3.10 -1.21 -4.90
C LEU A 12 -2.34 -0.60 -3.73
N GLY A 13 -1.77 0.57 -3.93
CA GLY A 13 -0.98 1.23 -2.90
C GLY A 13 -0.62 2.66 -3.30
N LEU A 14 -0.21 3.43 -2.31
CA LEU A 14 0.41 4.74 -2.50
C LEU A 14 1.92 4.54 -2.59
N LEU A 15 2.61 5.46 -3.27
CA LEU A 15 4.06 5.51 -3.19
C LEU A 15 4.44 5.80 -1.73
N THR A 16 5.48 5.13 -1.22
CA THR A 16 5.98 5.35 0.14
C THR A 16 7.43 5.78 0.07
N GLU A 17 7.80 6.72 0.93
CA GLU A 17 9.16 7.21 1.11
C GLU A 17 9.61 6.89 2.53
N MET A 18 10.80 6.32 2.65
CA MET A 18 11.40 5.95 3.92
C MET A 18 12.90 6.23 3.90
N ASP A 19 13.41 6.75 5.01
CA ASP A 19 14.81 7.24 5.11
C ASP A 19 15.84 6.09 5.27
N GLU A 20 15.38 4.90 5.65
CA GLU A 20 16.25 3.76 5.99
C GLU A 20 16.37 2.78 4.82
N ALA A 21 17.58 2.29 4.55
CA ALA A 21 17.82 1.17 3.63
C ALA A 21 17.16 -0.08 4.21
N PHE A 22 15.97 -0.38 3.70
CA PHE A 22 15.07 -1.32 4.32
C PHE A 22 15.20 -2.71 3.71
N GLU A 23 15.82 -3.64 4.43
CA GLU A 23 15.81 -5.06 4.06
C GLU A 23 14.55 -5.72 4.61
N LEU A 24 13.41 -5.53 3.92
CA LEU A 24 12.25 -6.39 4.14
C LEU A 24 12.54 -7.76 3.54
N SER A 25 12.35 -8.79 4.36
CA SER A 25 12.28 -10.14 3.84
C SER A 25 11.02 -10.29 3.00
N GLU A 26 11.10 -11.15 1.97
CA GLU A 26 9.91 -11.60 1.25
C GLU A 26 8.88 -12.18 2.24
N ASP A 27 7.60 -12.13 1.88
CA ASP A 27 6.47 -12.63 2.68
C ASP A 27 6.33 -11.99 4.09
N THR A 28 6.71 -10.71 4.24
CA THR A 28 6.58 -9.97 5.50
C THR A 28 5.39 -8.99 5.48
N TRP A 29 4.53 -9.09 6.49
CA TRP A 29 3.46 -8.12 6.74
C TRP A 29 3.96 -6.96 7.60
N ILE A 30 3.63 -5.73 7.22
CA ILE A 30 3.99 -4.51 7.96
C ILE A 30 2.80 -3.58 8.16
N GLU A 31 2.80 -2.86 9.27
CA GLU A 31 1.94 -1.70 9.54
C GLU A 31 2.81 -0.44 9.53
N LEU A 32 2.36 0.61 8.84
CA LEU A 32 3.09 1.88 8.70
C LEU A 32 2.21 3.09 9.07
N GLU A 33 2.85 4.13 9.59
CA GLU A 33 2.26 5.43 9.91
C GLU A 33 3.15 6.52 9.31
N GLY A 34 2.55 7.49 8.63
CA GLY A 34 3.29 8.52 7.92
C GLY A 34 2.45 9.74 7.55
N GLU A 35 3.13 10.73 6.99
CA GLU A 35 2.51 11.95 6.49
C GLU A 35 2.14 11.78 5.01
N LEU A 36 0.92 12.18 4.64
CA LEU A 36 0.50 12.22 3.24
C LEU A 36 1.07 13.46 2.56
N ASP A 37 1.77 13.26 1.46
CA ASP A 37 2.42 14.30 0.68
C ASP A 37 2.16 14.09 -0.83
N ILE A 38 2.59 15.03 -1.65
CA ILE A 38 2.53 14.96 -3.11
C ILE A 38 3.95 15.08 -3.67
N THR A 39 4.35 14.10 -4.47
CA THR A 39 5.61 14.15 -5.22
C THR A 39 5.36 14.26 -6.72
N THR A 40 6.36 14.68 -7.47
CA THR A 40 6.31 14.75 -8.93
C THR A 40 7.21 13.68 -9.52
N TYR A 41 6.61 12.72 -10.23
CA TYR A 41 7.33 11.68 -10.96
C TYR A 41 6.99 11.78 -12.44
N ASP A 42 8.02 11.96 -13.28
CA ASP A 42 7.88 12.13 -14.74
C ASP A 42 6.88 13.23 -15.14
N GLY A 43 6.89 14.35 -14.40
CA GLY A 43 6.00 15.49 -14.62
C GLY A 43 4.55 15.28 -14.13
N VAL A 44 4.23 14.13 -13.54
CA VAL A 44 2.92 13.82 -12.96
C VAL A 44 2.98 13.93 -11.44
N GLN A 45 2.03 14.65 -10.85
CA GLN A 45 1.87 14.69 -9.41
C GLN A 45 1.20 13.41 -8.92
N ILE A 46 1.86 12.71 -8.00
CA ILE A 46 1.36 11.48 -7.39
C ILE A 46 1.38 11.62 -5.87
N PRO A 47 0.38 11.08 -5.16
CA PRO A 47 0.40 11.04 -3.70
C PRO A 47 1.49 10.09 -3.21
N THR A 48 2.18 10.48 -2.14
CA THR A 48 3.18 9.67 -1.44
C THR A 48 2.94 9.71 0.07
N ILE A 49 3.36 8.66 0.79
CA ILE A 49 3.37 8.64 2.25
C ILE A 49 4.83 8.67 2.72
N LYS A 50 5.19 9.70 3.48
CA LYS A 50 6.47 9.78 4.19
C LYS A 50 6.37 9.02 5.51
N ILE A 51 6.99 7.84 5.56
CA ILE A 51 6.88 6.94 6.71
C ILE A 51 7.63 7.54 7.90
N THR A 52 6.94 7.64 9.04
CA THR A 52 7.51 8.12 10.31
C THR A 52 7.65 7.00 11.34
N LYS A 53 6.81 5.95 11.22
CA LYS A 53 6.86 4.74 12.04
C LYS A 53 6.41 3.55 11.23
N TRP A 54 6.97 2.40 11.52
CA TRP A 54 6.49 1.14 10.99
C TRP A 54 6.81 0.02 11.97
N LYS A 55 6.13 -1.11 11.83
CA LYS A 55 6.42 -2.36 12.55
C LYS A 55 6.00 -3.56 11.71
N THR A 56 6.67 -4.70 11.92
CA THR A 56 6.18 -5.99 11.43
C THR A 56 4.93 -6.39 12.20
N ILE A 57 3.97 -6.96 11.50
CA ILE A 57 2.75 -7.52 12.07
C ILE A 57 2.60 -8.96 11.60
N GLU A 58 1.77 -9.72 12.31
CA GLU A 58 1.27 -11.00 11.78
C GLU A 58 0.34 -10.76 10.58
N GLU A 59 0.12 -11.79 9.77
CA GLU A 59 -0.83 -11.73 8.66
C GLU A 59 -2.21 -11.22 9.14
N PRO A 60 -2.75 -10.15 8.52
CA PRO A 60 -4.07 -9.66 8.86
C PRO A 60 -5.14 -10.73 8.64
N SER A 61 -6.19 -10.72 9.47
CA SER A 61 -7.33 -11.64 9.31
C SER A 61 -8.04 -11.49 7.95
N GLU A 62 -7.93 -10.31 7.34
CA GLU A 62 -8.42 -10.01 6.00
C GLU A 62 -7.26 -9.43 5.15
N PRO A 63 -6.43 -10.27 4.53
CA PRO A 63 -5.21 -9.83 3.84
C PRO A 63 -5.48 -9.21 2.45
N TYR A 64 -6.71 -9.28 1.96
CA TYR A 64 -7.08 -8.82 0.61
C TYR A 64 -8.06 -7.66 0.65
N VAL A 65 -7.76 -6.62 -0.13
CA VAL A 65 -8.67 -5.49 -0.36
C VAL A 65 -9.64 -5.82 -1.49
N TYR A 66 -10.93 -5.77 -1.17
CA TYR A 66 -12.03 -5.91 -2.13
C TYR A 66 -12.57 -4.54 -2.54
N PRO A 67 -12.93 -4.32 -3.82
CA PRO A 67 -13.56 -3.08 -4.24
C PRO A 67 -14.92 -2.93 -3.54
N VAL A 68 -15.21 -1.72 -3.04
CA VAL A 68 -16.54 -1.40 -2.54
C VAL A 68 -17.48 -1.28 -3.73
N LEU A 69 -18.37 -2.26 -3.90
CA LEU A 69 -19.46 -2.20 -4.87
C LEU A 69 -20.59 -1.37 -4.27
N THR A 70 -20.47 -0.05 -4.27
CA THR A 70 -21.62 0.81 -4.00
C THR A 70 -22.57 0.75 -5.21
N LEU A 71 -23.61 -0.07 -5.10
CA LEU A 71 -24.78 0.03 -5.98
C LEU A 71 -25.50 1.33 -5.62
N THR A 72 -25.19 2.41 -6.34
CA THR A 72 -26.01 3.63 -6.29
C THR A 72 -27.37 3.31 -6.91
N SER A 73 -28.42 3.22 -6.08
CA SER A 73 -29.81 3.11 -6.53
C SER A 73 -30.33 4.44 -7.06
#